data_AF-A0A933B5Z2-F1
#
_entry.id   AF-A0A933B5Z2-F1
#
_cell.length_a   1.000
_cell.length_b   1.000
_cell.length_c   1.000
_cell.angle_alpha   90.00
_cell.angle_beta   90.00
_cell.angle_gamma   90.00
#
_symmetry.space_group_name_H-M   'P 1'
#
loop_
_entity.id
_entity.type
_entity.pdbx_description
1 polymer ?
#
loop_
_entity_poly.entity_id
_entity_poly.type
_entity_poly.pdbx_seq_one_letter_code
_entity_poly.pdbx_strand_id
1 'polypeptide(L)'
;MKISEIIEKNKKSIVLLEILIPKDNNQATRSVRGTGFVISADGKFITNNHVYQQVADNERQHLRVMVPGKTDEKGIVYYDGYRLELLKKDEENDLALMKIIAPPEMTFSPVNVGKPEGETIKEGEEVLFLGYPLATELMILGFGITLAANHCVVSAIKRKAVDGSLHFFMVDTHINNGSSGSPVFSVETGKIVGVASGRISAKVPLAENQTADIPANMGICRSSKYITNLTN
;
A
#
# COMPACT_ATOMS: atom_id res chain seq x y z
N MET A 1 12.20 16.63 7.01
CA MET A 1 12.78 15.53 7.82
C MET A 1 13.75 14.74 6.93
N LYS A 2 14.76 14.02 7.45
CA LYS A 2 15.57 13.16 6.55
C LYS A 2 14.71 11.97 6.10
N ILE A 3 14.82 11.59 4.82
CA ILE A 3 14.11 10.41 4.28
C ILE A 3 14.38 9.15 5.10
N SER A 4 15.64 8.94 5.53
CA SER A 4 16.02 7.80 6.37
C SER A 4 15.29 7.77 7.72
N GLU A 5 14.99 8.93 8.32
CA GLU A 5 14.25 9.02 9.57
C GLU A 5 12.77 8.65 9.37
N ILE A 6 12.17 9.07 8.25
CA ILE A 6 10.80 8.67 7.89
C ILE A 6 10.74 7.16 7.69
N ILE A 7 11.71 6.57 6.98
CA ILE A 7 11.77 5.11 6.76
C ILE A 7 11.88 4.39 8.09
N GLU A 8 12.86 4.75 8.92
CA GLU A 8 13.11 4.01 10.16
C GLU A 8 11.94 4.07 11.14
N LYS A 9 11.32 5.24 11.26
CA LYS A 9 10.17 5.43 12.13
C LYS A 9 8.97 4.57 11.70
N ASN A 10 8.79 4.34 10.40
CA ASN A 10 7.55 3.78 9.88
C ASN A 10 7.68 2.35 9.35
N LYS A 11 8.90 1.83 9.08
CA LYS A 11 9.09 0.53 8.40
C LYS A 11 8.42 -0.67 9.08
N LYS A 12 8.28 -0.67 10.40
CA LYS A 12 7.60 -1.72 11.17
C LYS A 12 6.07 -1.66 11.10
N SER A 13 5.54 -0.55 10.61
CA SER A 13 4.10 -0.31 10.51
C SER A 13 3.57 -0.62 9.12
N ILE A 14 4.45 -0.83 8.13
CA ILE A 14 4.09 -1.16 6.75
C ILE A 14 3.92 -2.66 6.66
N VAL A 15 2.77 -3.11 6.16
CA VAL A 15 2.39 -4.52 6.10
C VAL A 15 2.15 -4.94 4.66
N LEU A 16 2.36 -6.22 4.38
CA LEU A 16 2.17 -6.82 3.06
C LEU A 16 0.88 -7.62 3.07
N LEU A 17 0.01 -7.43 2.07
CA LEU A 17 -1.16 -8.28 1.86
C LEU A 17 -0.83 -9.32 0.81
N GLU A 18 -1.05 -10.59 1.15
CA GLU A 18 -0.80 -11.71 0.26
C GLU A 18 -1.92 -12.72 0.29
N ILE A 19 -2.08 -13.44 -0.81
CA ILE A 19 -2.84 -14.66 -0.85
C ILE A 19 -1.89 -15.86 -0.86
N LEU A 20 -2.21 -16.86 -0.04
CA LEU A 20 -1.49 -18.13 0.01
C LEU A 20 -2.48 -19.28 -0.25
N ILE A 21 -2.60 -19.68 -1.52
CA ILE A 21 -3.51 -20.74 -1.96
C ILE A 21 -2.77 -22.09 -1.88
N PRO A 22 -3.21 -23.02 -1.03
CA PRO A 22 -2.67 -24.38 -1.00
C PRO A 22 -2.90 -25.09 -2.35
N LYS A 23 -1.93 -25.88 -2.78
CA LYS A 23 -2.03 -26.78 -3.93
C LYS A 23 -1.83 -28.23 -3.49
N ASP A 24 -2.30 -29.16 -4.31
CA ASP A 24 -1.99 -30.57 -4.14
C ASP A 24 -0.46 -30.78 -4.12
N ASN A 25 0.02 -31.73 -3.31
CA ASN A 25 1.44 -32.03 -3.06
C ASN A 25 2.21 -31.07 -2.12
N ASN A 26 1.56 -30.51 -1.10
CA ASN A 26 2.20 -29.64 -0.10
C ASN A 26 2.84 -28.36 -0.68
N GLN A 27 2.47 -27.98 -1.90
CA GLN A 27 2.87 -26.72 -2.50
C GLN A 27 1.83 -25.64 -2.18
N ALA A 28 2.21 -24.38 -2.30
CA ALA A 28 1.26 -23.27 -2.23
C ALA A 28 1.62 -22.23 -3.29
N THR A 29 0.61 -21.63 -3.91
CA THR A 29 0.78 -20.43 -4.71
C THR A 29 0.66 -19.22 -3.81
N ARG A 30 1.77 -18.49 -3.70
CA ARG A 30 1.86 -17.23 -2.97
C ARG A 30 1.85 -16.08 -3.97
N SER A 31 0.97 -15.11 -3.75
CA SER A 31 0.89 -13.90 -4.57
C SER A 31 0.62 -12.70 -3.68
N VAL A 32 1.49 -11.70 -3.77
CA VAL A 32 1.29 -10.41 -3.12
C VAL A 32 0.22 -9.64 -3.86
N ARG A 33 -0.78 -9.17 -3.10
CA ARG A 33 -1.90 -8.37 -3.60
C ARG A 33 -1.68 -6.87 -3.41
N GLY A 34 -0.96 -6.48 -2.36
CA GLY A 34 -0.72 -5.07 -2.08
C GLY A 34 0.06 -4.83 -0.80
N THR A 35 0.09 -3.57 -0.43
CA THR A 35 0.67 -3.03 0.81
C THR A 35 -0.46 -2.47 1.67
N GLY A 36 -0.25 -2.40 2.98
CA GLY A 36 -1.05 -1.61 3.90
C GLY A 36 -0.18 -0.96 4.97
N PHE A 37 -0.79 -0.19 5.85
CA PHE A 37 -0.09 0.41 6.98
C PHE A 37 -0.96 0.46 8.22
N VAL A 38 -0.40 0.01 9.34
CA VAL A 38 -1.04 -0.06 10.65
C VAL A 38 -1.27 1.35 11.18
N ILE A 39 -2.48 1.64 11.63
CA ILE A 39 -2.89 2.96 12.15
C ILE A 39 -3.25 2.94 13.64
N SER A 40 -3.22 1.76 14.27
CA SER A 40 -3.58 1.60 15.69
C SER A 40 -2.85 0.41 16.31
N ALA A 41 -2.55 0.50 17.61
CA ALA A 41 -1.79 -0.51 18.33
C ALA A 41 -2.53 -1.85 18.43
N ASP A 42 -3.87 -1.84 18.39
CA ASP A 42 -4.69 -3.05 18.35
C ASP A 42 -4.70 -3.71 16.96
N GLY A 43 -4.07 -3.12 15.94
CA GLY A 43 -3.87 -3.76 14.63
C GLY A 43 -4.90 -3.40 13.57
N LYS A 44 -5.60 -2.26 13.69
CA LYS A 44 -6.31 -1.71 12.52
C LYS A 44 -5.30 -1.12 11.54
N PHE A 45 -5.51 -1.33 10.25
CA PHE A 45 -4.63 -0.85 9.19
C PHE A 45 -5.43 -0.41 7.96
N ILE A 46 -4.81 0.44 7.14
CA ILE A 46 -5.38 0.94 5.89
C ILE A 46 -4.70 0.26 4.71
N THR A 47 -5.48 -0.03 3.67
CA THR A 47 -5.01 -0.44 2.33
C THR A 47 -6.00 0.09 1.29
N ASN A 48 -5.81 -0.25 0.01
CA ASN A 48 -6.84 0.04 -1.00
C ASN A 48 -7.99 -0.96 -0.94
N ASN A 49 -9.20 -0.50 -1.25
CA ASN A 49 -10.37 -1.37 -1.35
C ASN A 49 -10.17 -2.43 -2.44
N HIS A 50 -9.62 -2.07 -3.60
CA HIS A 50 -9.43 -3.02 -4.70
C HIS A 50 -8.50 -4.19 -4.33
N VAL A 51 -7.52 -4.01 -3.42
CA VAL A 51 -6.63 -5.08 -2.96
C VAL A 51 -7.43 -6.22 -2.33
N TYR A 52 -8.53 -5.90 -1.65
CA TYR A 52 -9.47 -6.89 -1.10
C TYR A 52 -10.47 -7.39 -2.15
N GLN A 53 -11.03 -6.48 -2.97
CA GLN A 53 -12.07 -6.83 -3.95
C GLN A 53 -11.58 -7.75 -5.08
N GLN A 54 -10.31 -7.64 -5.45
CA GLN A 54 -9.71 -8.50 -6.49
C GLN A 54 -9.52 -9.97 -6.03
N VAL A 55 -9.72 -10.25 -4.74
CA VAL A 55 -9.69 -11.62 -4.22
C VAL A 55 -11.08 -12.21 -4.29
N ALA A 56 -11.21 -13.33 -5.02
CA ALA A 56 -12.47 -14.04 -5.17
C ALA A 56 -13.02 -14.51 -3.82
N ASP A 57 -14.34 -14.53 -3.68
CA ASP A 57 -15.02 -14.83 -2.41
C ASP A 57 -14.58 -16.16 -1.78
N ASN A 58 -14.43 -17.21 -2.59
CA ASN A 58 -13.96 -18.53 -2.18
C ASN A 58 -12.47 -18.57 -1.80
N GLU A 59 -11.71 -17.56 -2.19
CA GLU A 59 -10.27 -17.44 -1.94
C GLU A 59 -9.94 -16.52 -0.76
N ARG A 60 -10.89 -15.71 -0.27
CA ARG A 60 -10.65 -14.72 0.81
C ARG A 60 -10.13 -15.32 2.10
N GLN A 61 -10.47 -16.57 2.42
CA GLN A 61 -9.94 -17.29 3.57
C GLN A 61 -8.41 -17.51 3.52
N HIS A 62 -7.81 -17.42 2.33
CA HIS A 62 -6.38 -17.53 2.08
C HIS A 62 -5.66 -16.17 2.07
N LEU A 63 -6.40 -15.07 2.17
CA LEU A 63 -5.85 -13.73 2.28
C LEU A 63 -5.24 -13.53 3.68
N ARG A 64 -3.99 -13.07 3.71
CA ARG A 64 -3.22 -12.84 4.93
C ARG A 64 -2.60 -11.46 4.90
N VAL A 65 -2.35 -10.94 6.10
CA VAL A 65 -1.50 -9.78 6.31
C VAL A 65 -0.20 -10.26 6.93
N MET A 66 0.91 -9.91 6.29
CA MET A 66 2.26 -10.22 6.74
C MET A 66 2.84 -8.98 7.39
N VAL A 67 3.14 -9.08 8.68
CA VAL A 67 3.65 -7.98 9.51
C VAL A 67 5.15 -8.14 9.68
N PRO A 68 5.97 -7.09 9.45
CA PRO A 68 7.41 -7.16 9.68
C PRO A 68 7.71 -7.39 11.16
N GLY A 69 8.41 -8.49 11.45
CA GLY A 69 8.80 -8.92 12.79
C GLY A 69 10.28 -8.66 13.06
N LYS A 70 11.00 -9.72 13.46
CA LYS A 70 12.43 -9.64 13.79
C LYS A 70 13.26 -9.30 12.55
N THR A 71 14.29 -8.48 12.75
CA THR A 71 15.41 -8.33 11.82
C THR A 71 16.62 -9.07 12.40
N ASP A 72 17.28 -9.91 11.60
CA ASP A 72 18.51 -10.57 12.04
C ASP A 72 19.76 -9.69 11.86
N GLU A 73 20.91 -10.23 12.29
CA GLU A 73 22.22 -9.56 12.24
C GLU A 73 22.69 -9.23 10.82
N LYS A 74 22.13 -9.88 9.79
CA LYS A 74 22.43 -9.64 8.38
C LYS A 74 21.49 -8.60 7.76
N GLY A 75 20.53 -8.09 8.54
CA GLY A 75 19.52 -7.14 8.07
C GLY A 75 18.31 -7.81 7.41
N ILE A 76 18.17 -9.14 7.47
CA ILE A 76 17.00 -9.83 6.91
C ILE A 76 15.80 -9.63 7.81
N VAL A 77 14.70 -9.15 7.22
CA VAL A 77 13.42 -8.96 7.91
C VAL A 77 12.57 -10.22 7.76
N TYR A 78 12.15 -10.80 8.88
CA TYR A 78 11.19 -11.88 8.93
C TYR A 78 9.78 -11.32 9.10
N TYR A 79 8.79 -12.05 8.59
CA TYR A 79 7.39 -11.60 8.58
C TYR A 79 6.50 -12.62 9.26
N ASP A 80 5.63 -12.14 10.13
CA ASP A 80 4.61 -12.94 10.80
C ASP A 80 3.28 -12.80 10.06
N GLY A 81 2.65 -13.92 9.72
CA GLY A 81 1.41 -13.95 8.96
C GLY A 81 0.17 -14.08 9.82
N TYR A 82 -0.81 -13.21 9.60
CA TYR A 82 -2.07 -13.18 10.35
C TYR A 82 -3.27 -13.26 9.41
N ARG A 83 -4.38 -13.75 9.98
CA ARG A 83 -5.71 -13.54 9.37
C ARG A 83 -6.08 -12.06 9.49
N LEU A 84 -6.98 -11.63 8.62
CA LEU A 84 -7.49 -10.27 8.62
C LEU A 84 -9.00 -10.23 8.45
N GLU A 85 -9.60 -9.10 8.81
CA GLU A 85 -11.02 -8.81 8.64
C GLU A 85 -11.20 -7.44 7.99
N LEU A 86 -12.18 -7.32 7.10
CA LEU A 86 -12.62 -6.04 6.54
C LEU A 86 -13.59 -5.38 7.53
N LEU A 87 -13.25 -4.20 8.05
CA LEU A 87 -14.11 -3.44 8.95
C LEU A 87 -15.00 -2.46 8.20
N LYS A 88 -14.42 -1.68 7.28
CA LYS A 88 -15.12 -0.68 6.46
C LYS A 88 -14.44 -0.52 5.10
N LYS A 89 -15.21 -0.12 4.09
CA LYS A 89 -14.72 0.25 2.75
C LYS A 89 -15.25 1.61 2.33
N ASP A 90 -14.41 2.36 1.62
CA ASP A 90 -14.75 3.58 0.88
C ASP A 90 -14.47 3.27 -0.59
N GLU A 91 -15.51 2.90 -1.32
CA GLU A 91 -15.41 2.50 -2.72
C GLU A 91 -15.06 3.68 -3.63
N GLU A 92 -15.53 4.88 -3.30
CA GLU A 92 -15.30 6.09 -4.09
C GLU A 92 -13.82 6.47 -4.07
N ASN A 93 -13.20 6.40 -2.90
CA ASN A 93 -11.81 6.80 -2.69
C ASN A 93 -10.84 5.63 -2.70
N ASP A 94 -11.32 4.41 -3.01
CA ASP A 94 -10.54 3.18 -3.08
C ASP A 94 -9.71 2.91 -1.80
N LEU A 95 -10.35 3.02 -0.63
CA LEU A 95 -9.72 2.76 0.67
C LEU A 95 -10.50 1.69 1.44
N ALA A 96 -9.78 0.89 2.22
CA ALA A 96 -10.35 -0.06 3.15
C ALA A 96 -9.68 0.04 4.51
N LEU A 97 -10.51 -0.03 5.55
CA LEU A 97 -10.07 -0.24 6.93
C LEU A 97 -10.18 -1.72 7.25
N MET A 98 -9.04 -2.30 7.60
CA MET A 98 -8.88 -3.70 7.87
C MET A 98 -8.40 -3.90 9.32
N LYS A 99 -8.56 -5.11 9.84
CA LYS A 99 -8.13 -5.50 11.18
C LYS A 99 -7.25 -6.74 11.11
N ILE A 100 -6.10 -6.71 11.79
CA ILE A 100 -5.27 -7.89 12.03
C ILE A 100 -5.95 -8.73 13.12
N ILE A 101 -6.17 -10.02 12.85
CA ILE A 101 -6.72 -10.97 13.81
C ILE A 101 -5.57 -11.66 14.53
N ALA A 102 -5.29 -11.19 15.75
CA ALA A 102 -4.21 -11.66 16.62
C ALA A 102 -4.70 -11.75 18.08
N PRO A 103 -3.97 -12.46 18.96
CA PRO A 103 -4.27 -12.48 20.38
C PRO A 103 -4.35 -11.07 21.00
N PRO A 104 -5.24 -10.81 21.97
CA PRO A 104 -5.47 -9.46 22.52
C PRO A 104 -4.24 -8.78 23.14
N GLU A 105 -3.27 -9.55 23.62
CA GLU A 105 -2.02 -9.08 24.21
C GLU A 105 -1.01 -8.58 23.17
N MET A 106 -1.23 -8.89 21.89
CA MET A 106 -0.34 -8.49 20.81
C MET A 106 -0.58 -7.03 20.42
N THR A 107 0.50 -6.26 20.36
CA THR A 107 0.48 -4.86 19.93
C THR A 107 1.27 -4.66 18.65
N PHE A 108 0.75 -3.82 17.77
CA PHE A 108 1.39 -3.46 16.51
C PHE A 108 1.97 -2.04 16.56
N SER A 109 2.93 -1.74 15.70
CA SER A 109 3.48 -0.39 15.57
C SER A 109 2.60 0.44 14.63
N PRO A 110 1.90 1.49 15.10
CA PRO A 110 1.12 2.33 14.21
C PRO A 110 1.94 3.45 13.60
N VAL A 111 1.63 3.81 12.35
CA VAL A 111 2.02 5.11 11.80
C VAL A 111 1.21 6.22 12.49
N ASN A 112 1.83 7.39 12.65
CA ASN A 112 1.07 8.57 13.07
C ASN A 112 0.33 9.18 11.88
N VAL A 113 -0.96 8.86 11.75
CA VAL A 113 -1.83 9.43 10.71
C VAL A 113 -2.08 10.92 10.96
N GLY A 114 -2.08 11.37 12.22
CA GLY A 114 -2.29 12.76 12.60
C GLY A 114 -3.60 13.37 12.06
N LYS A 115 -3.62 14.70 11.91
CA LYS A 115 -4.64 15.35 11.07
C LYS A 115 -4.26 15.11 9.61
N PRO A 116 -5.20 14.73 8.73
CA PRO A 116 -4.88 14.51 7.33
C PRO A 116 -4.38 15.79 6.67
N GLU A 117 -3.23 15.71 6.02
CA GLU A 117 -2.64 16.80 5.23
C GLU A 117 -2.89 16.62 3.72
N GLY A 118 -3.66 15.59 3.34
CA GLY A 118 -3.92 15.27 1.95
C GLY A 118 -4.75 16.31 1.17
N GLU A 119 -5.32 17.34 1.81
CA GLU A 119 -5.94 18.49 1.11
C GLU A 119 -4.97 19.64 0.85
N THR A 120 -3.88 19.71 1.61
CA THR A 120 -2.93 20.83 1.56
C THR A 120 -1.75 20.57 0.64
N ILE A 121 -1.63 19.35 0.11
CA ILE A 121 -0.59 18.95 -0.83
C ILE A 121 -0.60 19.86 -2.08
N LYS A 122 0.59 20.22 -2.55
CA LYS A 122 0.80 21.05 -3.76
C LYS A 122 1.68 20.33 -4.79
N GLU A 123 1.53 20.74 -6.04
CA GLU A 123 2.44 20.35 -7.12
C GLU A 123 3.87 20.82 -6.80
N GLY A 124 4.85 19.98 -7.09
CA GLY A 124 6.26 20.23 -6.75
C GLY A 124 6.67 19.78 -5.35
N GLU A 125 5.74 19.40 -4.47
CA GLU A 125 6.11 18.85 -3.15
C GLU A 125 6.77 17.48 -3.27
N GLU A 126 7.82 17.27 -2.47
CA GLU A 126 8.51 16.00 -2.37
C GLU A 126 7.79 15.04 -1.42
N VAL A 127 7.61 13.81 -1.89
CA VAL A 127 6.90 12.75 -1.18
C VAL A 127 7.67 11.44 -1.22
N LEU A 128 7.47 10.62 -0.19
CA LEU A 128 8.10 9.32 0.02
C LEU A 128 7.05 8.22 0.14
N PHE A 129 7.18 7.18 -0.67
CA PHE A 129 6.31 6.02 -0.67
C PHE A 129 7.03 4.84 -0.03
N LEU A 130 6.39 4.16 0.91
CA LEU A 130 6.94 2.94 1.53
C LEU A 130 6.03 1.75 1.26
N GLY A 131 6.55 0.69 0.64
CA GLY A 131 5.75 -0.49 0.37
C GLY A 131 6.51 -1.63 -0.29
N TYR A 132 5.77 -2.54 -0.89
CA TYR A 132 6.30 -3.80 -1.43
C TYR A 132 6.06 -3.94 -2.95
N PRO A 133 6.61 -3.02 -3.77
CA PRO A 133 6.50 -3.12 -5.22
C PRO A 133 7.11 -4.43 -5.70
N LEU A 134 6.42 -5.11 -6.63
CA LEU A 134 6.90 -6.30 -7.33
C LEU A 134 7.32 -7.44 -6.40
N ALA A 135 6.77 -7.50 -5.17
CA ALA A 135 7.21 -8.46 -4.18
C ALA A 135 6.98 -9.92 -4.61
N THR A 136 5.92 -10.21 -5.39
CA THR A 136 5.71 -11.55 -5.97
C THR A 136 6.87 -11.92 -6.89
N GLU A 137 7.25 -11.01 -7.79
CA GLU A 137 8.30 -11.19 -8.79
C GLU A 137 9.67 -11.31 -8.12
N LEU A 138 9.98 -10.44 -7.16
CA LEU A 138 11.23 -10.49 -6.38
C LEU A 138 11.36 -11.81 -5.61
N MET A 139 10.26 -12.33 -5.07
CA MET A 139 10.24 -13.65 -4.43
C MET A 139 10.51 -14.78 -5.41
N ILE A 140 9.88 -14.77 -6.60
CA ILE A 140 10.11 -15.78 -7.65
C ILE A 140 11.57 -15.79 -8.10
N LEU A 141 12.21 -14.61 -8.15
CA LEU A 141 13.62 -14.46 -8.51
C LEU A 141 14.59 -14.78 -7.36
N GLY A 142 14.10 -15.11 -6.16
CA GLY A 142 14.92 -15.47 -5.01
C GLY A 142 15.51 -14.29 -4.23
N PHE A 143 15.07 -13.05 -4.50
CA PHE A 143 15.49 -11.85 -3.76
C PHE A 143 14.72 -11.65 -2.45
N GLY A 144 13.62 -12.38 -2.25
CA GLY A 144 12.79 -12.29 -1.05
C GLY A 144 11.87 -11.07 -1.04
N ILE A 145 11.35 -10.74 0.14
CA ILE A 145 10.44 -9.61 0.36
C ILE A 145 11.23 -8.45 0.95
N THR A 146 11.25 -7.34 0.23
CA THR A 146 11.99 -6.14 0.64
C THR A 146 11.03 -4.95 0.66
N LEU A 147 11.02 -4.23 1.79
CA LEU A 147 10.36 -2.93 1.86
C LEU A 147 11.16 -1.95 1.00
N ALA A 148 10.52 -1.36 0.00
CA ALA A 148 11.12 -0.34 -0.85
C ALA A 148 10.64 1.05 -0.44
N ALA A 149 11.53 2.03 -0.62
CA ALA A 149 11.24 3.44 -0.47
C ALA A 149 11.42 4.14 -1.82
N ASN A 150 10.40 4.86 -2.29
CA ASN A 150 10.48 5.65 -3.53
C ASN A 150 10.27 7.12 -3.21
N HIS A 151 11.27 7.95 -3.52
CA HIS A 151 11.19 9.41 -3.43
C HIS A 151 10.76 9.96 -4.78
N CYS A 152 9.83 10.90 -4.76
CA CYS A 152 9.18 11.44 -5.96
C CYS A 152 8.56 12.80 -5.66
N VAL A 153 8.06 13.44 -6.72
CA VAL A 153 7.45 14.76 -6.69
C VAL A 153 5.97 14.65 -7.08
N VAL A 154 5.13 15.45 -6.43
CA VAL A 154 3.72 15.62 -6.83
C VAL A 154 3.66 16.34 -8.18
N SER A 155 3.27 15.62 -9.23
CA SER A 155 3.26 16.13 -10.60
C SER A 155 1.97 16.86 -10.97
N ALA A 156 0.84 16.49 -10.36
CA ALA A 156 -0.44 17.10 -10.67
C ALA A 156 -1.48 16.84 -9.58
N ILE A 157 -2.41 17.78 -9.38
CA ILE A 157 -3.56 17.61 -8.48
C ILE A 157 -4.85 17.52 -9.27
N LYS A 158 -5.69 16.52 -8.95
CA LYS A 158 -7.03 16.36 -9.53
C LYS A 158 -8.09 16.57 -8.47
N ARG A 159 -8.98 17.53 -8.74
CA ARG A 159 -10.10 17.91 -7.87
C ARG A 159 -11.42 17.38 -8.42
N LYS A 160 -12.38 17.10 -7.55
CA LYS A 160 -13.73 16.73 -7.96
C LYS A 160 -14.43 17.96 -8.55
N ALA A 161 -15.16 17.76 -9.65
CA ALA A 161 -15.90 18.85 -10.28
C ALA A 161 -17.09 19.34 -9.44
N VAL A 162 -17.66 18.48 -8.60
CA VAL A 162 -18.86 18.77 -7.81
C VAL A 162 -18.60 19.76 -6.67
N ASP A 163 -17.49 19.62 -5.96
CA ASP A 163 -17.21 20.38 -4.73
C ASP A 163 -15.79 20.97 -4.66
N GLY A 164 -14.95 20.76 -5.68
CA GLY A 164 -13.57 21.25 -5.73
C GLY A 164 -12.62 20.53 -4.76
N SER A 165 -13.08 19.52 -4.04
CA SER A 165 -12.26 18.80 -3.07
C SER A 165 -11.21 17.93 -3.77
N LEU A 166 -10.06 17.67 -3.13
CA LEU A 166 -9.01 16.87 -3.73
C LEU A 166 -9.48 15.42 -3.91
N HIS A 167 -9.47 14.95 -5.15
CA HIS A 167 -9.88 13.59 -5.50
C HIS A 167 -8.68 12.64 -5.42
N PHE A 168 -7.65 12.93 -6.19
CA PHE A 168 -6.37 12.22 -6.19
C PHE A 168 -5.27 13.17 -6.66
N PHE A 169 -4.03 12.82 -6.36
CA PHE A 169 -2.86 13.50 -6.90
C PHE A 169 -1.98 12.51 -7.64
N MET A 170 -1.19 13.01 -8.57
CA MET A 170 -0.27 12.21 -9.36
C MET A 170 1.17 12.48 -8.94
N VAL A 171 2.00 11.45 -9.05
CA VAL A 171 3.44 11.51 -8.75
C VAL A 171 4.26 10.95 -9.90
N ASP A 172 5.50 11.40 -10.00
CA ASP A 172 6.45 11.05 -11.06
C ASP A 172 7.11 9.66 -10.85
N THR A 173 6.40 8.74 -10.19
CA THR A 173 6.85 7.37 -9.99
C THR A 173 5.84 6.37 -10.52
N HIS A 174 6.32 5.20 -10.91
CA HIS A 174 5.48 4.10 -11.36
C HIS A 174 4.97 3.29 -10.18
N ILE A 175 3.64 3.19 -10.04
CA ILE A 175 3.01 2.34 -9.03
C ILE A 175 2.82 0.95 -9.63
N ASN A 176 3.70 0.03 -9.21
CA ASN A 176 3.71 -1.37 -9.61
C ASN A 176 2.71 -2.22 -8.80
N ASN A 177 2.47 -3.45 -9.27
CA ASN A 177 1.78 -4.47 -8.47
C ASN A 177 2.47 -4.62 -7.10
N GLY A 178 1.70 -4.75 -6.04
CA GLY A 178 2.22 -4.78 -4.66
C GLY A 178 2.37 -3.39 -4.02
N SER A 179 2.47 -2.30 -4.81
CA SER A 179 2.51 -0.93 -4.26
C SER A 179 1.14 -0.40 -3.83
N SER A 180 0.03 -0.91 -4.37
CA SER A 180 -1.33 -0.48 -3.97
C SER A 180 -1.52 -0.59 -2.46
N GLY A 181 -1.93 0.51 -1.83
CA GLY A 181 -2.16 0.66 -0.40
C GLY A 181 -0.95 1.16 0.40
N SER A 182 0.18 1.43 -0.27
CA SER A 182 1.36 2.03 0.36
C SER A 182 1.04 3.43 0.88
N PRO A 183 1.44 3.78 2.12
CA PRO A 183 1.34 5.17 2.58
C PRO A 183 2.32 6.07 1.81
N VAL A 184 1.87 7.30 1.59
CA VAL A 184 2.63 8.38 0.97
C VAL A 184 2.89 9.44 2.02
N PHE A 185 4.16 9.67 2.34
CA PHE A 185 4.60 10.64 3.31
C PHE A 185 5.07 11.93 2.64
N SER A 186 4.75 13.09 3.20
CA SER A 186 5.47 14.33 2.87
C SER A 186 6.90 14.23 3.40
N VAL A 187 7.91 14.56 2.58
CA VAL A 187 9.31 14.60 3.02
C VAL A 187 9.55 15.77 4.00
N GLU A 188 8.81 16.86 3.82
CA GLU A 188 8.88 18.03 4.69
C GLU A 188 8.39 17.69 6.10
N THR A 189 7.14 17.21 6.21
CA THR A 189 6.46 17.02 7.50
C THR A 189 6.61 15.62 8.10
N GLY A 190 6.94 14.61 7.28
CA GLY A 190 6.97 13.21 7.68
C GLY A 190 5.58 12.60 7.95
N LYS A 191 4.50 13.30 7.58
CA LYS A 191 3.11 12.86 7.77
C LYS A 191 2.53 12.28 6.49
N ILE A 192 1.46 11.50 6.65
CA ILE A 192 0.79 10.84 5.53
C ILE A 192 -0.10 11.84 4.78
N VAL A 193 0.21 12.04 3.51
CA VAL A 193 -0.53 12.90 2.56
C VAL A 193 -1.41 12.10 1.60
N GLY A 194 -1.13 10.80 1.44
CA GLY A 194 -1.97 9.94 0.61
C GLY A 194 -1.70 8.45 0.75
N VAL A 195 -2.37 7.70 -0.11
CA VAL A 195 -2.24 6.24 -0.27
C VAL A 195 -2.06 5.93 -1.75
N ALA A 196 -0.98 5.25 -2.12
CA ALA A 196 -0.74 4.78 -3.49
C ALA A 196 -1.88 3.86 -3.93
N SER A 197 -2.49 4.10 -5.10
CA SER A 197 -3.70 3.37 -5.54
C SER A 197 -3.57 2.74 -6.93
N GLY A 198 -2.78 3.33 -7.82
CA GLY A 198 -2.57 2.72 -9.13
C GLY A 198 -1.82 3.62 -10.09
N ARG A 199 -2.05 3.43 -11.37
CA ARG A 199 -1.39 4.20 -12.43
C ARG A 199 -2.34 4.46 -13.58
N ILE A 200 -2.04 5.50 -14.35
CA ILE A 200 -2.63 5.64 -15.69
C ILE A 200 -1.84 4.73 -16.63
N SER A 201 -2.52 3.75 -17.24
CA SER A 201 -1.94 2.86 -18.24
C SER A 201 -2.59 3.10 -19.60
N ALA A 202 -1.76 3.34 -20.62
CA ALA A 202 -2.16 3.19 -22.01
C ALA A 202 -1.59 1.86 -22.52
N LYS A 203 -2.32 1.18 -23.40
CA LYS A 203 -1.88 -0.08 -24.01
C LYS A 203 -1.65 0.12 -25.50
N VAL A 204 -0.56 -0.43 -26.01
CA VAL A 204 -0.33 -0.55 -27.47
C VAL A 204 -0.59 -1.97 -27.93
N PRO A 205 -1.18 -2.15 -29.12
CA PRO A 205 -1.28 -3.47 -29.72
C PRO A 205 0.11 -3.99 -30.10
N LEU A 206 0.32 -5.28 -29.89
CA LEU A 206 1.44 -6.06 -30.41
C LEU A 206 0.91 -7.04 -31.49
N ALA A 207 1.76 -7.95 -31.95
CA ALA A 207 1.32 -9.04 -32.83
C ALA A 207 0.29 -9.96 -32.13
N GLU A 208 -0.64 -10.52 -32.90
CA GLU A 208 -1.58 -11.59 -32.47
C GLU A 208 -2.30 -11.37 -31.13
N ASN A 209 -3.28 -10.46 -31.07
CA ASN A 209 -4.14 -10.22 -29.88
C ASN A 209 -3.38 -9.91 -28.58
N GLN A 210 -2.07 -9.64 -28.64
CA GLN A 210 -1.28 -9.21 -27.50
C GLN A 210 -1.28 -7.69 -27.39
N THR A 211 -1.17 -7.20 -26.16
CA THR A 211 -0.99 -5.77 -25.88
C THR A 211 0.15 -5.59 -24.90
N ALA A 212 0.88 -4.49 -25.02
CA ALA A 212 1.87 -4.06 -24.04
C ALA A 212 1.41 -2.79 -23.33
N ASP A 213 1.68 -2.71 -22.04
CA ASP A 213 1.53 -1.46 -21.30
C ASP A 213 2.61 -0.47 -21.70
N ILE A 214 2.22 0.77 -21.95
CA ILE A 214 3.15 1.89 -22.06
C ILE A 214 3.53 2.31 -20.64
N PRO A 215 4.83 2.26 -20.26
CA PRO A 215 5.28 2.79 -18.99
C PRO A 215 4.99 4.29 -18.93
N ALA A 216 4.25 4.71 -17.91
CA ALA A 216 4.05 6.11 -17.58
C ALA A 216 4.51 6.34 -16.15
N ASN A 217 5.34 7.36 -15.94
CA ASN A 217 5.74 7.83 -14.61
C ASN A 217 4.63 8.72 -14.04
N MET A 218 3.42 8.16 -13.94
CA MET A 218 2.22 8.83 -13.47
C MET A 218 1.46 7.89 -12.54
N GLY A 219 1.98 7.77 -11.33
CA GLY A 219 1.33 7.07 -10.23
C GLY A 219 0.18 7.90 -9.66
N ILE A 220 -0.93 7.25 -9.32
CA ILE A 220 -2.12 7.84 -8.72
C ILE A 220 -2.13 7.57 -7.21
N CYS A 221 -2.35 8.62 -6.44
CA CYS A 221 -2.47 8.57 -4.99
C CYS A 221 -3.81 9.14 -4.51
N ARG A 222 -4.48 8.40 -3.63
CA ARG A 222 -5.70 8.84 -2.96
C ARG A 222 -5.35 9.72 -1.76
N SER A 223 -6.08 10.81 -1.59
CA SER A 223 -5.83 11.75 -0.48
C SER A 223 -5.95 11.08 0.89
N SER A 224 -5.02 11.37 1.80
CA SER A 224 -5.10 10.86 3.18
C SER A 224 -6.32 11.38 3.95
N LYS A 225 -6.96 12.48 3.48
CA LYS A 225 -8.18 13.01 4.11
C LYS A 225 -9.28 11.97 4.22
N TYR A 226 -9.41 11.10 3.21
CA TYR A 226 -10.47 10.10 3.13
C TYR A 226 -10.29 8.96 4.14
N ILE A 227 -9.11 8.82 4.75
CA ILE A 227 -8.90 7.88 5.86
C ILE A 227 -9.85 8.20 7.02
N THR A 228 -10.15 9.48 7.25
CA THR A 228 -11.07 9.89 8.33
C THR A 228 -12.49 9.39 8.16
N ASN A 229 -12.95 9.19 6.92
CA ASN A 229 -14.26 8.58 6.64
C ASN A 229 -14.37 7.15 7.18
N LEU A 230 -13.23 6.46 7.30
CA LEU A 230 -13.16 5.09 7.76
C LEU A 230 -12.96 5.00 9.28
N THR A 231 -12.19 5.93 9.85
CA THR A 231 -11.79 5.87 11.27
C THR A 231 -12.77 6.54 12.24
N ASN A 232 -13.63 7.42 11.74
CA ASN A 232 -14.68 8.07 12.53
C ASN A 232 -15.95 7.22 12.65
#